data_AF-A0A7W7KDC7-F1
#
_entry.id   AF-A0A7W7KDC7-F1
#
_cell.length_a   1.000
_cell.length_b   1.000
_cell.length_c   1.000
_cell.angle_alpha   90.00
_cell.angle_beta   90.00
_cell.angle_gamma   90.00
#
_symmetry.space_group_name_H-M   'P 1'
#
loop_
_entity.id
_entity.type
_entity.pdbx_description
1 polymer ?
#
loop_
_entity_poly.entity_id
_entity_poly.type
_entity_poly.pdbx_seq_one_letter_code
_entity_poly.pdbx_strand_id
1 'polypeptide(L)' 'MRTSLEVADIFRSAGPVYRASHAGHLSLHQLKVMSAIEHCRTAALGGHTEACTDCGH' A
#
# COMPACT_ATOMS: atom_id res chain seq x y z
N MET A 1 15.38 4.10 -9.08
CA MET A 1 14.83 2.76 -9.34
C MET A 1 13.36 2.80 -8.97
N ARG A 2 12.44 2.55 -9.90
CA ARG A 2 11.01 2.42 -9.59
C ARG A 2 10.75 0.93 -9.46
N THR A 3 10.43 0.47 -8.26
CA THR A 3 9.85 -0.85 -8.03
C THR A 3 8.68 -1.03 -9.01
N SER A 4 8.78 -2.05 -9.87
CA SER A 4 7.88 -2.18 -11.03
C SER A 4 6.43 -2.53 -10.62
N LEU A 5 6.20 -2.83 -9.35
CA LEU A 5 4.91 -3.19 -8.78
C LEU A 5 4.89 -2.82 -7.29
N GLU A 6 3.94 -2.00 -6.88
CA GLU A 6 3.70 -1.64 -5.49
C GLU A 6 2.49 -2.40 -4.91
N VAL A 7 2.43 -2.54 -3.59
CA VAL A 7 1.24 -3.11 -2.90
C VAL A 7 -0.03 -2.31 -3.25
N ALA A 8 0.11 -1.00 -3.43
CA ALA A 8 -0.99 -0.13 -3.85
C ALA A 8 -1.55 -0.49 -5.24
N ASP A 9 -0.71 -0.98 -6.16
CA ASP A 9 -1.17 -1.44 -7.49
C ASP A 9 -2.01 -2.73 -7.39
N ILE A 10 -1.64 -3.62 -6.47
CA ILE A 10 -2.41 -4.84 -6.18
C ILE A 10 -3.79 -4.46 -5.62
N PHE A 11 -3.85 -3.54 -4.65
CA PHE A 11 -5.14 -3.11 -4.12
C PHE A 11 -5.99 -2.36 -5.15
N ARG A 12 -5.40 -1.52 -6.00
CA ARG A 12 -6.16 -0.86 -7.09
C ARG A 12 -6.75 -1.86 -8.09
N SER A 13 -6.01 -2.91 -8.44
CA SER A 13 -6.44 -3.89 -9.44
C SER A 13 -7.37 -4.98 -8.88
N ALA A 14 -7.06 -5.52 -7.69
CA ALA A 14 -7.75 -6.66 -7.11
C ALA A 14 -8.62 -6.31 -5.88
N GLY A 15 -8.36 -5.17 -5.23
CA GLY A 15 -9.02 -4.76 -3.99
C GLY A 15 -10.54 -4.65 -4.07
N PRO A 16 -11.15 -4.09 -5.15
CA PRO A 16 -12.61 -4.04 -5.27
C PRO A 16 -13.27 -5.42 -5.24
N VAL A 17 -12.74 -6.38 -6.01
CA VAL A 17 -13.26 -7.76 -6.06
C VAL A 17 -13.04 -8.48 -4.74
N TYR A 18 -11.89 -8.28 -4.09
CA TYR A 18 -11.60 -8.86 -2.79
C TYR A 18 -12.56 -8.34 -1.70
N ARG A 19 -12.79 -7.02 -1.65
CA ARG A 19 -13.73 -6.41 -0.68
C ARG A 19 -15.16 -6.90 -0.88
N ALA A 20 -15.60 -7.04 -2.13
CA ALA A 20 -16.93 -7.55 -2.43
C ALA A 20 -17.09 -9.03 -2.00
N SER A 21 -16.11 -9.87 -2.30
CA SER A 21 -16.14 -11.31 -1.95
C SER A 21 -16.01 -11.57 -0.45
N HIS A 22 -15.40 -10.66 0.31
CA HIS A 22 -15.19 -10.79 1.76
C HIS A 22 -16.04 -9.79 2.57
N ALA A 23 -17.14 -9.30 1.99
CA ALA A 23 -18.05 -8.39 2.68
C ALA A 23 -18.56 -9.02 3.99
N GLY A 24 -18.52 -8.26 5.09
CA GLY A 24 -18.89 -8.74 6.43
C GLY A 24 -17.77 -9.48 7.19
N HIS A 25 -16.70 -9.93 6.51
CA HIS A 25 -15.54 -10.55 7.14
C HIS A 25 -14.36 -9.58 7.34
N LEU A 26 -14.42 -8.42 6.69
CA LEU A 26 -13.43 -7.36 6.84
C LEU A 26 -13.87 -6.38 7.92
N SER A 27 -13.04 -6.23 8.95
CA SER A 27 -13.20 -5.20 9.97
C SER A 27 -13.03 -3.80 9.36
N LEU A 28 -13.62 -2.80 10.02
CA LEU A 28 -13.44 -1.40 9.64
C LEU A 28 -11.95 -1.00 9.62
N HIS A 29 -11.13 -1.54 10.52
CA HIS A 29 -9.70 -1.26 10.55
C HIS A 29 -9.00 -1.77 9.29
N GLN A 30 -9.27 -3.01 8.87
CA GLN A 30 -8.70 -3.57 7.64
C GLN A 30 -9.12 -2.74 6.41
N LEU A 31 -10.38 -2.35 6.31
CA LEU A 31 -10.86 -1.50 5.21
C LEU A 31 -10.12 -0.15 5.16
N LYS A 32 -9.87 0.46 6.32
CA LYS A 32 -9.09 1.71 6.42
C LYS A 32 -7.65 1.52 5.98
N VAL A 33 -7.00 0.42 6.39
CA VAL A 33 -5.62 0.10 5.96
C VAL A 33 -5.55 -0.08 4.45
N MET A 34 -6.48 -0.83 3.85
CA MET A 34 -6.53 -1.02 2.39
C MET A 34 -6.63 0.34 1.67
N SER A 35 -7.55 1.20 2.11
CA SER A 35 -7.72 2.55 1.53
C SER A 35 -6.46 3.41 1.71
N ALA A 36 -5.84 3.40 2.88
CA ALA A 36 -4.61 4.15 3.12
C ALA A 36 -3.47 3.71 2.19
N ILE A 37 -3.33 2.40 1.94
CA ILE A 37 -2.33 1.86 1.02
C ILE A 37 -2.65 2.27 -0.43
N GLU A 38 -3.91 2.18 -0.87
CA GLU A 38 -4.33 2.59 -2.22
C GLU A 38 -4.00 4.07 -2.53
N HIS A 39 -4.11 4.95 -1.53
CA HIS A 39 -3.86 6.40 -1.65
C HIS A 39 -2.45 6.83 -1.23
N CYS A 40 -1.62 5.90 -0.73
CA CYS A 40 -0.26 6.21 -0.31
C CYS A 40 0.58 6.67 -1.50
N ARG A 41 1.24 7.82 -1.37
CA ARG A 41 2.14 8.38 -2.39
C ARG A 41 3.62 8.28 -2.02
N THR A 42 3.96 7.66 -0.88
CA THR A 42 5.33 7.62 -0.36
C THR A 42 6.32 7.11 -1.39
N ALA A 43 6.06 5.97 -2.03
CA ALA A 43 6.93 5.44 -3.08
C ALA A 43 7.09 6.40 -4.27
N ALA A 44 6.01 7.07 -4.70
CA ALA A 44 6.04 8.06 -5.77
C ALA A 44 6.81 9.34 -5.38
N LEU A 45 6.93 9.64 -4.09
CA LEU A 45 7.69 10.77 -3.55
C LEU A 45 9.15 10.43 -3.21
N GLY A 46 9.62 9.21 -3.54
CA GLY A 46 10.99 8.76 -3.26
C GLY A 46 11.08 7.62 -2.24
N GLY A 47 9.95 7.18 -1.69
CA GLY A 47 9.91 6.15 -0.67
C GLY A 47 10.32 6.67 0.70
N HIS A 48 10.11 5.84 1.72
CA HIS A 48 10.73 6.03 3.03
C HIS A 48 11.82 4.97 3.12
N THR A 49 13.07 5.41 3.26
CA THR A 49 14.21 4.52 3.46
C THR A 49 14.72 4.77 4.86
N GLU A 50 14.61 3.76 5.72
CA GLU A 50 15.24 3.77 7.04
C GLU A 50 16.72 3.44 6.87
N ALA A 51 17.51 4.45 6.55
CA ALA A 51 18.96 4.36 6.45
C ALA A 51 19.59 5.60 7.06
N CYS A 52 20.74 5.44 7.71
CA CYS A 52 21.51 6.60 8.16
C CYS A 52 21.91 7.46 6.97
N THR A 53 21.64 8.77 7.00
CA THR A 53 22.04 9.69 5.93
C THR A 53 23.54 9.88 5.82
N ASP A 54 24.30 9.46 6.84
CA ASP A 54 25.76 9.62 6.91
C ASP A 54 26.51 8.36 6.41
N CYS A 55 26.07 7.16 6.78
CA CYS A 55 26.74 5.90 6.38
C CYS A 55 25.91 4.96 5.50
N GLY A 56 24.63 5.23 5.26
CA GLY A 56 23.78 4.44 4.36
C GLY A 56 23.39 3.04 4.87
N HIS A 57 23.65 2.75 6.15
CA HIS A 57 23.28 1.52 6.86
C HIS A 57 22.43 1.82 8.09
#